data_AF-A0A645CWR2-F1
#
_entry.id   AF-A0A645CWR2-F1
#
_cell.length_a   1.000
_cell.length_b   1.000
_cell.length_c   1.000
_cell.angle_alpha   90.00
_cell.angle_beta   90.00
_cell.angle_gamma   90.00
#
_symmetry.space_group_name_H-M   'P 1'
#
loop_
_entity.id
_entity.type
_entity.pdbx_description
1 polymer ?
#
loop_
_entity_poly.entity_id
_entity_poly.type
_entity_poly.pdbx_seq_one_letter_code
_entity_poly.pdbx_strand_id
1 'polypeptide(L)'
;MTGGHGAIQLIEDRCTSCMICARECPVWCISIEAHTESDPGSENARRPRVHNVLDRFAIDWSVCMYCGICVDECPFDALEWAEGHVAPGHSTADLVHERDRLAPGTD
;
A
#
# COMPACT_ATOMS: atom_id res chain seq x y z
N MET A 1 -22.08 11.92 -6.36
CA MET A 1 -21.49 10.64 -6.83
C MET A 1 -20.03 10.91 -7.10
N THR A 2 -19.18 10.95 -6.07
CA THR A 2 -17.73 11.16 -6.24
C THR A 2 -17.02 9.85 -6.62
N GLY A 3 -17.75 8.92 -7.26
CA GLY A 3 -17.39 7.51 -7.39
C GLY A 3 -16.60 7.21 -8.65
N GLY A 4 -15.43 7.82 -8.78
CA GLY A 4 -14.45 7.48 -9.83
C GLY A 4 -13.17 6.95 -9.20
N HIS A 5 -12.50 6.03 -9.89
CA HIS A 5 -11.16 5.59 -9.53
C HIS A 5 -10.18 6.76 -9.66
N GLY A 6 -9.65 7.23 -8.53
CA GLY A 6 -8.77 8.40 -8.41
C GLY A 6 -7.41 8.04 -7.85
N ALA A 7 -6.85 8.89 -7.00
CA ALA A 7 -5.68 8.50 -6.20
C ALA A 7 -6.08 7.40 -5.18
N ILE A 8 -5.10 6.61 -4.74
CA ILE A 8 -5.27 5.59 -3.69
C ILE A 8 -4.49 6.07 -2.47
N GLN A 9 -5.08 5.91 -1.28
CA GLN A 9 -4.40 6.11 -0.01
C GLN A 9 -4.20 4.78 0.73
N LEU A 10 -3.14 4.73 1.54
CA LEU A 10 -2.71 3.59 2.36
C LEU A 10 -3.02 3.88 3.83
N ILE A 11 -3.92 3.09 4.42
CA ILE A 11 -4.12 3.06 5.87
C ILE A 11 -3.07 2.11 6.46
N GLU A 12 -1.91 2.66 6.82
CA GLU A 12 -0.72 1.90 7.22
C GLU A 12 -1.01 0.92 8.38
N ASP A 13 -1.77 1.35 9.38
CA ASP A 13 -2.16 0.53 10.55
C ASP A 13 -2.95 -0.75 10.18
N ARG A 14 -3.54 -0.80 8.98
CA ARG A 14 -4.26 -1.97 8.46
C ARG A 14 -3.41 -2.84 7.54
N CYS A 15 -2.28 -2.35 7.05
CA CYS A 15 -1.42 -3.09 6.15
C CYS A 15 -0.62 -4.16 6.89
N THR A 16 -0.78 -5.43 6.52
CA THR A 16 -0.05 -6.56 7.11
C THR A 16 1.16 -7.01 6.28
N SER A 17 1.54 -6.24 5.26
CA SER A 17 2.61 -6.59 4.31
C SER A 17 2.43 -7.98 3.68
N CYS A 18 1.18 -8.37 3.39
CA CYS A 18 0.84 -9.69 2.84
C CYS A 18 1.18 -9.85 1.34
N MET A 19 1.54 -8.76 0.66
CA MET A 19 1.91 -8.70 -0.76
C MET A 19 0.79 -8.99 -1.77
N ILE A 20 -0.47 -9.14 -1.34
CA ILE A 20 -1.59 -9.48 -2.25
C ILE A 20 -1.78 -8.37 -3.29
N CYS A 21 -1.92 -7.11 -2.86
CA CYS A 21 -2.12 -5.99 -3.78
C CYS A 21 -1.00 -5.84 -4.82
N ALA A 22 0.26 -6.09 -4.43
CA ALA A 22 1.39 -6.05 -5.35
C ALA A 22 1.39 -7.20 -6.35
N ARG A 23 0.96 -8.40 -5.95
CA ARG A 23 0.89 -9.58 -6.82
C ARG A 23 -0.28 -9.54 -7.79
N GLU A 24 -1.42 -9.03 -7.36
CA GLU A 24 -2.62 -8.91 -8.19
C GLU A 24 -2.61 -7.68 -9.11
N CYS A 25 -1.66 -6.76 -8.91
CA CYS A 25 -1.51 -5.60 -9.78
C CYS A 25 -1.15 -6.03 -11.21
N PRO A 26 -2.01 -5.77 -12.22
CA PRO A 26 -1.79 -6.25 -13.60
C PRO A 26 -0.56 -5.62 -14.27
N VAL A 27 -0.13 -4.46 -13.77
CA VAL A 27 1.00 -3.67 -14.29
C VAL A 27 2.18 -3.59 -13.31
N TRP A 28 2.11 -4.32 -12.19
CA TRP A 28 3.19 -4.40 -11.19
C TRP A 28 3.66 -3.03 -10.68
N CYS A 29 2.73 -2.08 -10.51
CA CYS A 29 3.06 -0.69 -10.12
C CYS A 29 3.30 -0.50 -8.62
N ILE A 30 3.09 -1.53 -7.80
CA ILE A 30 3.20 -1.45 -6.34
C ILE A 30 4.51 -2.10 -5.88
N SER A 31 5.33 -1.34 -5.16
CA SER A 31 6.52 -1.86 -4.48
C SER A 31 6.27 -1.98 -2.99
N ILE A 32 6.61 -3.12 -2.40
CA ILE A 32 6.49 -3.37 -0.95
C ILE A 32 7.80 -3.97 -0.44
N GLU A 33 8.34 -3.40 0.63
CA GLU A 33 9.43 -3.97 1.41
C GLU A 33 8.95 -4.12 2.85
N ALA A 34 9.32 -5.23 3.47
CA ALA A 34 8.94 -5.56 4.84
C ALA A 34 9.95 -6.50 5.48
N HIS A 35 10.10 -6.38 6.78
CA HIS A 35 10.89 -7.30 7.59
C HIS A 35 9.99 -8.05 8.57
N THR A 36 10.49 -9.18 9.07
CA THR A 36 9.78 -9.99 10.06
C THR A 36 10.28 -9.66 11.46
N GLU A 37 9.34 -9.34 12.36
CA GLU A 37 9.59 -9.18 13.78
C GLU A 37 8.94 -10.29 14.59
N SER A 38 9.49 -10.59 15.77
CA SER A 38 8.87 -11.52 16.73
C SER A 38 7.91 -10.76 17.63
N ASP A 39 6.76 -11.35 17.93
CA ASP A 39 5.83 -10.77 18.89
C ASP A 39 6.49 -10.69 20.27
N PRO A 40 6.28 -9.60 21.04
CA PRO A 40 6.79 -9.46 22.39
C PRO A 40 6.40 -10.64 23.27
N GLY A 41 7.37 -11.23 23.99
CA GLY A 41 7.14 -12.36 24.88
C GLY A 41 7.07 -13.73 24.18
N SER A 42 7.29 -13.78 22.86
CA SER A 42 7.36 -15.05 22.12
C SER A 42 8.78 -15.59 21.94
N GLU A 43 9.80 -14.90 22.47
CA GLU A 43 11.22 -15.22 22.24
C GLU A 43 11.60 -16.61 22.75
N ASN A 44 10.96 -17.07 23.83
CA ASN A 44 11.21 -18.38 24.45
C ASN A 44 10.21 -19.47 24.01
N ALA A 45 9.28 -19.15 23.10
CA ALA A 45 8.34 -20.15 22.60
C ALA A 45 9.04 -21.12 21.64
N ARG A 46 8.63 -22.40 21.64
CA ARG A 46 9.14 -23.42 20.70
C ARG A 46 9.01 -22.97 19.22
N ARG A 47 8.00 -22.15 18.94
CA ARG A 47 7.82 -21.42 17.69
C ARG A 47 7.44 -19.99 18.05
N PRO A 48 8.37 -19.01 17.93
CA PRO A 48 8.04 -17.61 18.11
C PRO A 48 6.92 -17.21 17.16
N ARG A 49 5.98 -16.41 17.69
CA ARG A 49 4.97 -15.78 16.84
C ARG A 49 5.66 -14.61 16.16
N VAL A 50 5.40 -14.43 14.88
CA VAL A 50 6.04 -13.40 14.09
C VAL A 50 4.99 -12.66 13.29
N HIS A 51 5.27 -11.38 13.01
CA HIS A 51 4.50 -10.55 12.11
C HIS A 51 5.45 -9.80 11.17
N ASN A 52 4.91 -9.33 10.06
CA ASN A 52 5.65 -8.48 9.14
C ASN A 52 5.43 -7.01 9.51
N VAL A 53 6.49 -6.23 9.45
CA VAL A 53 6.46 -4.77 9.61
C VAL A 53 6.76 -4.15 8.25
N LEU A 54 5.94 -3.17 7.86
CA LEU A 54 6.07 -2.49 6.58
C LEU A 54 7.26 -1.51 6.60
N ASP A 55 8.25 -1.74 5.74
CA ASP A 55 9.41 -0.83 5.58
C ASP A 55 9.18 0.20 4.49
N ARG A 56 8.58 -0.25 3.39
CA ARG A 56 8.29 0.59 2.23
C ARG A 56 7.00 0.16 1.57
N PHE A 57 6.22 1.15 1.15
CA PHE A 57 5.10 0.98 0.24
C PHE A 57 5.13 2.12 -0.76
N ALA A 58 5.11 1.81 -2.05
CA ALA A 58 5.08 2.82 -3.09
C ALA A 58 4.18 2.40 -4.25
N ILE A 59 3.52 3.39 -4.86
CA ILE A 59 2.76 3.23 -6.10
C ILE A 59 3.41 4.08 -7.19
N ASP A 60 3.77 3.46 -8.30
CA ASP A 60 4.16 4.14 -9.53
C ASP A 60 2.92 4.49 -10.36
N TRP A 61 2.51 5.75 -10.26
CA TRP A 61 1.35 6.27 -10.99
C TRP A 61 1.61 6.51 -12.48
N SER A 62 2.86 6.43 -12.94
CA SER A 62 3.18 6.54 -14.37
C SER A 62 2.74 5.31 -15.17
N VAL A 63 2.57 4.17 -14.49
CA VAL A 63 2.13 2.90 -15.09
C VAL A 63 0.81 2.38 -14.51
N CYS A 64 0.37 2.88 -13.36
CA CYS A 64 -0.91 2.51 -12.76
C CYS A 64 -2.08 2.78 -13.72
N MET A 65 -2.93 1.78 -13.94
CA MET A 65 -4.09 1.88 -14.84
C MET A 65 -5.41 2.18 -14.11
N TYR A 66 -5.36 2.50 -12.81
CA TYR A 66 -6.54 2.84 -12.00
C TYR A 66 -7.63 1.76 -12.04
N CYS A 67 -7.25 0.47 -12.02
CA CYS A 67 -8.20 -0.64 -12.15
C CYS A 67 -8.99 -0.96 -10.86
N GLY A 68 -8.46 -0.61 -9.68
CA GLY A 68 -9.09 -0.88 -8.39
C GLY A 68 -8.83 -2.25 -7.77
N ILE A 69 -8.20 -3.19 -8.50
CA ILE A 69 -7.94 -4.56 -8.00
C ILE A 69 -7.20 -4.57 -6.65
N CYS A 70 -6.22 -3.68 -6.47
CA CYS A 70 -5.49 -3.59 -5.20
C CYS A 70 -6.35 -3.13 -4.02
N VAL A 71 -7.40 -2.34 -4.27
CA VAL A 71 -8.37 -1.91 -3.27
C VAL A 71 -9.32 -3.08 -2.97
N ASP A 72 -9.87 -3.70 -4.01
CA ASP A 72 -10.88 -4.76 -3.88
C ASP A 72 -10.32 -6.06 -3.26
N GLU A 73 -9.08 -6.42 -3.59
CA GLU A 73 -8.44 -7.65 -3.12
C GLU A 73 -7.67 -7.47 -1.79
N CYS A 74 -7.64 -6.26 -1.23
CA CYS A 74 -6.98 -6.05 0.07
C CYS A 74 -7.83 -6.69 1.18
N PRO A 75 -7.39 -7.78 1.84
CA PRO A 75 -8.23 -8.48 2.81
C PRO A 75 -8.34 -7.75 4.16
N PHE A 76 -7.66 -6.60 4.30
CA PHE A 76 -7.60 -5.82 5.53
C PHE A 76 -8.07 -4.37 5.32
N ASP A 77 -8.62 -4.04 4.15
CA ASP A 77 -9.08 -2.68 3.81
C ASP A 77 -8.00 -1.62 4.08
N ALA A 78 -6.75 -1.94 3.73
CA ALA A 78 -5.59 -1.07 3.90
C ALA A 78 -5.38 -0.10 2.75
N LEU A 79 -6.07 -0.30 1.62
CA LEU A 79 -6.05 0.59 0.46
C LEU A 79 -7.47 1.04 0.17
N GLU A 80 -7.64 2.34 -0.07
CA GLU A 80 -8.93 2.91 -0.46
C GLU A 80 -8.73 4.05 -1.46
N TRP A 81 -9.79 4.40 -2.18
CA TRP A 81 -9.79 5.56 -3.05
C TRP A 81 -9.73 6.83 -2.21
N ALA A 82 -8.73 7.67 -2.47
CA ALA A 82 -8.62 9.01 -1.92
C ALA A 82 -9.48 9.99 -2.71
N GLU A 83 -9.73 11.17 -2.13
CA GLU A 83 -10.39 12.25 -2.85
C GLU A 83 -9.45 12.85 -3.91
N GLY A 84 -9.92 12.86 -5.16
CA GLY A 84 -9.20 13.49 -6.26
C GLY A 84 -8.25 12.56 -7.03
N HIS A 85 -7.36 13.17 -7.81
CA HIS A 85 -6.47 12.48 -8.73
C HIS A 85 -5.02 12.81 -8.41
N VAL A 86 -4.12 11.95 -8.86
CA VAL A 86 -2.68 12.17 -8.77
C VAL A 86 -2.31 13.45 -9.49
N ALA A 87 -1.61 14.36 -8.81
CA ALA A 87 -1.12 15.60 -9.41
C ALA A 87 -0.12 15.29 -10.54
N PRO A 88 -0.11 16.07 -11.64
CA PRO A 88 0.85 15.86 -12.71
C PRO A 88 2.29 16.06 -12.21
N GLY A 89 3.18 15.18 -12.65
CA GLY A 89 4.62 15.30 -12.45
C GLY A 89 5.33 15.95 -13.65
N HIS A 90 6.58 16.37 -13.45
CA HIS A 90 7.46 16.83 -14.54
C HIS A 90 8.36 15.70 -15.08
N SER A 91 8.41 14.58 -14.36
CA SER A 91 9.11 13.35 -14.68
C SER A 91 8.33 12.14 -14.18
N THR A 92 8.68 10.93 -14.64
CA THR A 92 8.09 9.69 -14.11
C THR A 92 8.43 9.47 -12.64
N ALA A 93 9.61 9.93 -12.19
CA ALA A 93 10.01 9.84 -10.80
C ALA A 93 9.07 10.61 -9.85
N ASP A 94 8.50 11.74 -10.31
CA ASP A 94 7.55 12.54 -9.52
C ASP A 94 6.21 11.82 -9.27
N LEU A 95 5.93 10.81 -10.09
CA LEU A 95 4.72 9.98 -10.05
C LEU A 95 4.92 8.69 -9.25
N VAL A 96 6.10 8.45 -8.69
CA VAL A 96 6.30 7.41 -7.68
C VAL A 96 5.94 8.02 -6.32
N HIS A 97 4.81 7.62 -5.79
CA HIS A 97 4.37 8.08 -4.48
C HIS A 97 4.78 7.06 -3.43
N GLU A 98 5.69 7.46 -2.54
CA GLU A 98 6.09 6.69 -1.37
C GLU A 98 5.02 6.77 -0.27
N ARG A 99 5.13 5.85 0.69
CA ARG A 99 4.21 5.64 1.82
C ARG A 99 3.67 6.92 2.44
N ASP A 100 4.56 7.85 2.79
CA ASP A 100 4.18 9.09 3.49
C ASP A 100 3.25 9.99 2.64
N ARG A 101 3.38 9.95 1.30
CA ARG A 101 2.51 10.69 0.37
C ARG A 101 1.19 9.97 0.10
N LEU A 102 1.14 8.67 0.38
CA LEU A 102 -0.05 7.84 0.25
C LEU A 102 -0.85 7.79 1.57
N ALA A 103 -0.34 8.31 2.67
CA ALA A 103 -1.07 8.37 3.93
C ALA A 103 -2.37 9.19 3.78
N PRO A 104 -3.47 8.81 4.48
CA PRO A 104 -4.70 9.60 4.50
C PRO A 104 -4.39 11.03 4.95
N GLY A 105 -5.05 12.01 4.32
CA GLY A 105 -5.04 13.37 4.84
C GLY A 105 -5.55 13.37 6.28
N THR A 106 -4.80 13.99 7.18
CA THR A 106 -5.29 14.29 8.52
C THR A 106 -6.20 15.51 8.39
N ASP A 107 -7.51 15.28 8.33
CA ASP A 107 -8.49 16.35 8.53
C ASP A 107 -8.47 16.85 9.99
#